data_AF-A0A5J5BU52-F1
#
_entry.id   AF-A0A5J5BU52-F1
#
_cell.length_a   1.000
_cell.length_b   1.000
_cell.length_c   1.000
_cell.angle_alpha   90.00
_cell.angle_beta   90.00
_cell.angle_gamma   90.00
#
_symmetry.space_group_name_H-M   'P 1'
#
loop_
_entity.id
_entity.type
_entity.pdbx_description
1 polymer ?
#
loop_
_entity_poly.entity_id
_entity_poly.type
_entity_poly.pdbx_seq_one_letter_code
_entity_poly.pdbx_strand_id
1 'polypeptide(L)'
;MIRFHYMAVSDQRQRIMPMDVDGETAQKLDYPEAVRLTKPTNPELKGEVDDKYQCSCDDKDNRVHGWICYEPAVGFWMITPSNEFHTGGPFKQDLTSHVGPTVLSMFVSKHYAGDDLGMKFGNGEPWKKVFGPVFVYLNTISANQKPRALLGRC
;
A
#
# COMPACT_ATOMS: atom_id res chain seq x y z
N MET A 1 -4.84 -20.03 -9.51
CA MET A 1 -5.18 -18.61 -9.24
C MET A 1 -3.96 -17.98 -8.59
N ILE A 2 -3.44 -16.88 -9.15
CA ILE A 2 -2.29 -16.14 -8.59
C ILE A 2 -2.74 -15.53 -7.26
N ARG A 3 -1.95 -15.71 -6.19
CA ARG A 3 -2.27 -15.13 -4.88
C ARG A 3 -1.09 -14.36 -4.32
N PHE A 4 -1.20 -13.04 -4.35
CA PHE A 4 -0.24 -12.14 -3.72
C PHE A 4 -0.56 -12.07 -2.23
N HIS A 5 0.33 -12.61 -1.41
CA HIS A 5 0.14 -12.68 0.04
C HIS A 5 1.18 -11.89 0.82
N TYR A 6 2.30 -11.54 0.19
CA TYR A 6 3.41 -10.90 0.87
C TYR A 6 3.60 -9.50 0.34
N MET A 7 3.50 -8.52 1.23
CA MET A 7 3.56 -7.09 0.95
C MET A 7 4.85 -6.52 1.53
N ALA A 8 5.43 -5.54 0.83
CA ALA A 8 6.59 -4.79 1.27
C ALA A 8 6.35 -3.30 1.04
N VAL A 9 6.44 -2.51 2.11
CA VAL A 9 6.31 -1.03 2.08
C VAL A 9 7.59 -0.31 2.50
N SER A 10 8.56 -1.04 3.05
CA SER A 10 9.94 -0.61 3.29
C SER A 10 10.81 -1.84 3.51
N ASP A 11 12.13 -1.69 3.46
CA ASP A 11 13.07 -2.77 3.80
C ASP A 11 12.83 -3.37 5.21
N GLN A 12 12.21 -2.63 6.12
CA GLN A 12 11.92 -3.06 7.50
C GLN A 12 10.46 -3.46 7.75
N ARG A 13 9.53 -3.11 6.85
CA ARG A 13 8.09 -3.39 6.99
C ARG A 13 7.63 -4.22 5.81
N GLN A 14 7.67 -5.52 6.04
CA GLN A 14 7.27 -6.55 5.10
C GLN A 14 6.56 -7.64 5.86
N ARG A 15 5.44 -8.14 5.33
CA ARG A 15 4.64 -9.15 6.03
C ARG A 15 3.74 -9.90 5.09
N ILE A 16 3.26 -11.03 5.59
CA ILE A 16 2.07 -11.68 5.03
C ILE A 16 0.87 -10.81 5.41
N MET A 17 0.03 -10.52 4.43
CA MET A 17 -1.19 -9.75 4.59
C MET A 17 -2.42 -10.66 4.57
N PRO A 18 -3.51 -10.24 5.23
CA PRO A 18 -4.81 -10.87 5.06
C PRO A 18 -5.30 -10.73 3.63
N MET A 19 -6.29 -11.55 3.27
CA MET A 19 -7.02 -11.46 2.01
C MET A 19 -8.32 -10.68 2.20
N ASP A 20 -8.90 -10.15 1.12
CA ASP A 20 -10.18 -9.41 1.19
C ASP A 20 -11.30 -10.20 1.88
N VAL A 21 -11.38 -11.50 1.58
CA VAL A 21 -12.35 -12.43 2.19
C VAL A 21 -12.18 -12.58 3.70
N ASP A 22 -10.99 -12.31 4.24
CA ASP A 22 -10.75 -12.39 5.68
C ASP A 22 -11.48 -11.25 6.43
N GLY A 23 -11.66 -10.11 5.76
CA GLY A 23 -12.40 -8.97 6.28
C GLY A 23 -13.89 -9.23 6.46
N GLU A 24 -14.48 -10.10 5.63
CA GLU A 24 -15.93 -10.43 5.68
C GLU A 24 -16.31 -11.14 6.98
N THR A 25 -15.37 -11.86 7.60
CA THR A 25 -15.57 -12.58 8.87
C THR A 25 -14.85 -11.91 10.05
N ALA A 26 -14.18 -10.78 9.81
CA ALA A 26 -13.47 -10.05 10.83
C ALA A 26 -14.43 -9.32 11.77
N GLN A 27 -14.00 -9.12 13.01
CA GLN A 27 -14.72 -8.33 13.99
C GLN A 27 -14.33 -6.87 13.82
N LYS A 28 -15.28 -6.01 13.45
CA LYS A 28 -15.08 -4.56 13.45
C LYS A 28 -14.74 -4.05 14.85
N LEU A 29 -13.74 -3.17 14.94
CA LEU A 29 -13.34 -2.51 16.18
C LEU A 29 -13.96 -1.11 16.28
N ASP A 30 -13.56 -0.34 17.29
CA ASP A 30 -14.12 1.00 17.54
C ASP A 30 -13.84 1.98 16.39
N TYR A 31 -12.68 1.86 15.75
CA TYR A 31 -12.33 2.63 14.57
C TYR A 31 -12.80 1.90 13.30
N PRO A 32 -13.49 2.59 12.37
CA PRO A 32 -14.06 1.94 11.20
C PRO A 32 -13.02 1.38 10.24
N GLU A 33 -11.78 1.86 10.30
CA GLU A 33 -10.63 1.40 9.52
C GLU A 33 -9.95 0.16 10.10
N ALA A 34 -10.30 -0.26 11.32
CA ALA A 34 -9.64 -1.35 12.04
C ALA A 34 -10.58 -2.55 12.24
N VAL A 35 -10.07 -3.74 11.93
CA VAL A 35 -10.78 -5.00 12.12
C VAL A 35 -9.87 -6.03 12.78
N ARG A 36 -10.45 -6.90 13.62
CA ARG A 36 -9.75 -8.04 14.20
C ARG A 36 -10.08 -9.32 13.44
N LEU A 37 -9.05 -10.02 12.99
CA LEU A 37 -9.19 -11.24 12.19
C LEU A 37 -9.63 -12.40 13.08
N THR A 38 -10.84 -12.91 12.90
CA THR A 38 -11.38 -14.00 13.76
C THR A 38 -11.23 -15.39 13.14
N LYS A 39 -11.39 -15.48 11.81
CA LYS A 39 -11.30 -16.71 11.01
C LYS A 39 -10.58 -16.47 9.67
N PRO A 40 -9.34 -15.95 9.68
CA PRO A 40 -8.61 -15.67 8.46
C PRO A 40 -8.28 -16.95 7.68
N THR A 41 -8.17 -16.83 6.37
CA THR A 41 -7.70 -17.86 5.43
C THR A 41 -6.29 -18.32 5.76
N ASN A 42 -5.43 -17.45 6.29
CA ASN A 42 -4.18 -17.83 6.94
C ASN A 42 -4.35 -17.89 8.48
N PRO A 43 -4.34 -19.07 9.11
CA PRO A 43 -4.54 -19.23 10.54
C PRO A 43 -3.51 -18.49 11.42
N GLU A 44 -2.31 -18.21 10.90
CA GLU A 44 -1.27 -17.46 11.64
C GLU A 44 -1.68 -16.02 11.95
N LEU A 45 -2.55 -15.44 11.12
CA LEU A 45 -3.04 -14.06 11.29
C LEU A 45 -4.20 -13.96 12.31
N LYS A 46 -4.63 -15.09 12.88
CA LYS A 46 -5.80 -15.11 13.75
C LYS A 46 -5.56 -14.29 15.02
N GLY A 47 -6.48 -13.36 15.27
CA GLY A 47 -6.46 -12.47 16.43
C GLY A 47 -5.68 -11.18 16.21
N GLU A 48 -4.96 -11.05 15.09
CA GLU A 48 -4.32 -9.79 14.69
C GLU A 48 -5.35 -8.73 14.33
N VAL A 49 -4.92 -7.47 14.45
CA VAL A 49 -5.68 -6.30 14.00
C VAL A 49 -5.11 -5.86 12.67
N ASP A 50 -5.96 -5.86 11.64
CA ASP A 50 -5.70 -5.23 10.36
C ASP A 50 -6.28 -3.80 10.41
N ASP A 51 -5.48 -2.82 10.02
CA ASP A 51 -5.88 -1.41 9.99
C ASP A 51 -5.27 -0.74 8.77
N LYS A 52 -6.13 0.00 8.04
CA LYS A 52 -5.80 0.74 6.82
C LYS A 52 -4.50 1.57 6.92
N TYR A 53 -4.22 2.16 8.09
CA TYR A 53 -3.09 3.06 8.31
C TYR A 53 -1.77 2.34 8.64
N GLN A 54 -1.78 1.02 8.88
CA GLN A 54 -0.55 0.24 9.12
C GLN A 54 0.42 0.26 7.93
N CYS A 55 -0.11 0.46 6.73
CA CYS A 55 0.65 0.58 5.49
C CYS A 55 0.91 2.03 5.07
N SER A 56 0.85 3.00 5.98
CA SER A 56 1.24 4.38 5.69
C SER A 56 2.75 4.60 5.86
N CYS A 57 3.30 5.57 5.13
CA CYS A 57 4.68 6.04 5.33
C CYS A 57 4.80 7.54 5.02
N ASP A 58 5.90 8.13 5.48
CA ASP A 58 6.26 9.50 5.12
C ASP A 58 6.62 9.56 3.63
N ASP A 59 6.14 10.59 2.92
CA ASP A 59 6.36 10.75 1.48
C ASP A 59 7.85 10.75 1.11
N LYS A 60 8.72 11.30 1.95
CA LYS A 60 10.18 11.26 1.72
C LYS A 60 10.74 9.84 1.59
N ASP A 61 10.11 8.86 2.20
CA ASP A 61 10.53 7.45 2.21
C ASP A 61 9.70 6.60 1.23
N ASN A 62 8.60 7.12 0.68
CA ASN A 62 7.70 6.42 -0.23
C ASN A 62 8.29 6.31 -1.65
N ARG A 63 9.28 5.42 -1.84
CA ARG A 63 9.98 5.28 -3.13
C ARG A 63 9.54 4.04 -3.91
N VAL A 64 9.56 2.89 -3.27
CA VAL A 64 9.17 1.61 -3.87
C VAL A 64 8.36 0.81 -2.86
N HIS A 65 7.23 0.30 -3.28
CA HIS A 65 6.40 -0.61 -2.47
C HIS A 65 5.62 -1.54 -3.38
N GLY A 66 5.22 -2.68 -2.86
CA GLY A 66 4.61 -3.69 -3.70
C GLY A 66 4.35 -5.01 -3.01
N TRP A 67 4.10 -6.00 -3.85
CA TRP A 67 3.69 -7.33 -3.43
C TRP A 67 4.40 -8.39 -4.24
N ILE A 68 4.55 -9.56 -3.62
CA ILE A 68 5.04 -10.76 -4.29
C ILE A 68 4.03 -11.90 -4.13
N CYS A 69 3.94 -12.69 -5.20
CA CYS A 69 3.27 -13.97 -5.23
C CYS A 69 4.34 -15.05 -5.27
N TYR A 70 4.13 -16.14 -4.52
CA TYR A 70 5.02 -17.29 -4.53
C TYR A 70 4.75 -18.21 -5.73
N GLU A 71 3.49 -18.31 -6.14
CA GLU A 71 3.02 -19.24 -7.18
C GLU A 71 1.92 -18.60 -8.05
N PRO A 72 2.25 -18.13 -9.27
CA PRO A 72 3.60 -18.05 -9.85
C PRO A 72 4.49 -17.04 -9.12
N ALA A 73 5.82 -17.24 -9.21
CA ALA A 73 6.81 -16.38 -8.58
C ALA A 73 6.95 -15.03 -9.31
N VAL A 74 6.01 -14.12 -9.03
CA VAL A 74 5.91 -12.79 -9.66
C VAL A 74 5.80 -11.68 -8.61
N GLY A 75 6.29 -10.49 -8.94
CA GLY A 75 6.13 -9.29 -8.13
C GLY A 75 5.49 -8.14 -8.91
N PHE A 76 4.76 -7.28 -8.22
CA PHE A 76 4.28 -6.01 -8.74
C PHE A 76 4.61 -4.87 -7.78
N TRP A 77 5.07 -3.75 -8.34
CA TRP A 77 5.68 -2.66 -7.59
C TRP A 77 5.19 -1.32 -8.11
N MET A 78 4.90 -0.40 -7.19
CA MET A 78 4.76 1.01 -7.46
C MET A 78 6.09 1.70 -7.18
N ILE A 79 6.52 2.58 -8.10
CA ILE A 79 7.75 3.34 -7.98
C ILE A 79 7.43 4.83 -8.11
N THR A 80 7.78 5.58 -7.06
CA THR A 80 7.66 7.03 -6.99
C THR A 80 9.08 7.63 -6.94
N PRO A 81 9.63 8.06 -8.09
CA PRO A 81 11.00 8.57 -8.17
C PRO A 81 11.16 10.00 -7.61
N SER A 82 10.05 10.75 -7.50
CA SER A 82 10.02 12.17 -7.14
C SER A 82 8.81 12.47 -6.27
N ASN A 83 8.97 13.37 -5.31
CA ASN A 83 7.91 13.88 -4.44
C ASN A 83 7.39 15.27 -4.87
N GLU A 84 7.84 15.81 -6.00
CA GLU A 84 7.52 17.18 -6.45
C GLU A 84 6.02 17.41 -6.69
N PHE A 85 5.25 16.34 -6.84
CA PHE A 85 3.81 16.41 -7.06
C PHE A 85 2.96 16.17 -5.81
N HIS A 86 3.57 15.74 -4.69
CA HIS A 86 2.90 15.55 -3.40
C HIS A 86 2.68 16.87 -2.66
N THR A 87 1.74 16.88 -1.71
CA THR A 87 1.42 18.03 -0.86
C THR A 87 1.81 17.76 0.58
N GLY A 88 1.97 18.81 1.41
CA GLY A 88 2.24 18.65 2.84
C GLY A 88 3.71 18.43 3.24
N GLY A 89 4.62 18.32 2.27
CA GLY A 89 6.07 18.25 2.52
C GLY A 89 6.56 16.84 2.91
N PRO A 90 7.86 16.69 3.21
CA PRO A 90 8.52 15.38 3.29
C PRO A 90 8.00 14.44 4.39
N PHE A 91 7.41 14.99 5.46
CA PHE A 91 6.86 14.22 6.59
C PHE A 91 5.36 14.01 6.47
N LYS A 92 4.73 14.45 5.37
CA LYS A 92 3.34 14.08 5.11
C LYS A 92 3.26 12.58 4.97
N GLN A 93 2.32 11.97 5.68
CA GLN A 93 2.08 10.55 5.63
C GLN A 93 0.95 10.23 4.68
N ASP A 94 1.15 9.20 3.87
CA ASP A 94 0.13 8.68 2.98
C ASP A 94 0.18 7.16 2.87
N LEU A 95 -0.90 6.60 2.33
CA LEU A 95 -1.07 5.16 2.20
C LEU A 95 -0.25 4.64 1.03
N THR A 96 0.37 3.48 1.21
CA THR A 96 1.15 2.83 0.14
C THR A 96 0.51 1.54 -0.35
N SER A 97 0.02 0.69 0.54
CA SER A 97 -0.62 -0.59 0.21
C SER A 97 -1.81 -0.86 1.12
N HIS A 98 -2.62 -1.87 0.78
CA HIS A 98 -3.84 -2.20 1.52
C HIS A 98 -4.14 -3.71 1.46
N VAL A 99 -4.99 -4.22 2.37
CA VAL A 99 -5.53 -5.59 2.27
C VAL A 99 -6.18 -5.81 0.89
N GLY A 100 -6.05 -7.04 0.38
CA GLY A 100 -6.32 -7.37 -1.02
C GLY A 100 -5.25 -6.76 -1.90
N PRO A 101 -4.42 -7.55 -2.58
CA PRO A 101 -3.11 -7.12 -3.10
C PRO A 101 -3.15 -5.83 -3.93
N THR A 102 -3.03 -4.70 -3.23
CA THR A 102 -3.30 -3.35 -3.73
C THR A 102 -2.09 -2.50 -3.43
N VAL A 103 -1.62 -1.79 -4.45
CA VAL A 103 -0.70 -0.67 -4.32
C VAL A 103 -1.45 0.63 -4.59
N LEU A 104 -1.16 1.64 -3.79
CA LEU A 104 -1.69 2.98 -3.89
C LEU A 104 -0.57 3.93 -4.33
N SER A 105 -0.92 4.89 -5.17
CA SER A 105 -0.09 6.06 -5.46
C SER A 105 -0.92 7.29 -5.10
N MET A 106 -0.65 7.84 -3.91
CA MET A 106 -1.42 8.94 -3.36
C MET A 106 -0.89 10.27 -3.90
N PHE A 107 -1.65 10.95 -4.73
CA PHE A 107 -1.23 12.25 -5.29
C PHE A 107 -1.52 13.41 -4.35
N VAL A 108 -2.74 13.45 -3.82
CA VAL A 108 -3.20 14.40 -2.80
C VAL A 108 -4.17 13.66 -1.88
N SER A 109 -4.06 13.89 -0.58
CA SER A 109 -4.98 13.32 0.40
C SER A 109 -5.18 14.26 1.57
N LYS A 110 -6.25 13.99 2.33
CA LYS A 110 -6.54 14.62 3.62
C LYS A 110 -5.96 13.84 4.80
N HIS A 111 -5.27 12.72 4.56
CA HIS A 111 -4.76 11.87 5.63
C HIS A 111 -3.80 12.69 6.51
N TYR A 112 -4.01 12.62 7.83
CA TYR A 112 -3.16 13.26 8.86
C TYR A 112 -3.11 14.79 8.88
N ALA A 113 -3.83 15.49 7.99
CA ALA A 113 -3.85 16.97 7.97
C ALA A 113 -5.23 17.58 7.62
N GLY A 114 -6.23 16.75 7.36
CA GLY A 114 -7.60 17.20 7.12
C GLY A 114 -7.77 18.06 5.87
N ASP A 115 -8.79 18.90 5.88
CA ASP A 115 -9.20 19.72 4.74
C ASP A 115 -8.20 20.81 4.36
N ASP A 116 -7.25 21.14 5.23
CA ASP A 116 -6.25 22.17 4.98
C ASP A 116 -5.23 21.77 3.91
N LEU A 117 -4.95 20.47 3.76
CA LEU A 117 -4.14 19.94 2.66
C LEU A 117 -4.97 19.47 1.46
N GLY A 118 -6.30 19.61 1.51
CA GLY A 118 -7.17 19.34 0.37
C GLY A 118 -6.96 20.37 -0.75
N MET A 119 -7.08 19.93 -2.01
CA MET A 119 -7.14 20.88 -3.13
C MET A 119 -8.43 21.70 -3.04
N LYS A 120 -8.32 23.02 -3.09
CA LYS A 120 -9.45 23.97 -3.03
C LYS A 120 -9.49 24.74 -4.35
N PHE A 121 -10.64 24.74 -5.01
CA PHE A 121 -10.87 25.45 -6.27
C PHE A 121 -12.13 26.29 -6.17
N GLY A 122 -12.11 27.49 -6.75
CA GLY A 122 -13.25 28.36 -6.87
C GLY A 122 -14.26 27.88 -7.91
N ASN A 123 -15.50 28.38 -7.82
CA ASN A 123 -16.53 28.08 -8.81
C ASN A 123 -16.12 28.59 -10.20
N GLY A 124 -16.10 27.70 -11.19
CA GLY A 124 -15.67 28.02 -12.55
C GLY A 124 -14.15 28.18 -12.72
N GLU A 125 -13.33 27.87 -11.72
CA GLU A 125 -11.86 27.99 -11.82
C GLU A 125 -11.28 26.89 -12.73
N PRO A 126 -10.67 27.25 -13.89
CA PRO A 126 -9.97 26.28 -14.70
C PRO A 126 -8.64 25.91 -14.05
N TRP A 127 -8.40 24.62 -13.84
CA TRP A 127 -7.13 24.14 -13.29
C TRP A 127 -6.60 22.93 -14.05
N LYS A 128 -5.28 22.77 -14.03
CA LYS A 128 -4.57 21.61 -14.57
C LYS A 128 -3.30 21.39 -13.76
N LYS A 129 -3.08 20.15 -13.32
CA LYS A 129 -1.85 19.74 -12.64
C LYS A 129 -1.37 18.41 -13.24
N VAL A 130 -0.06 18.26 -13.35
CA VAL A 130 0.58 16.99 -13.69
C VAL A 130 1.05 16.36 -12.39
N PHE A 131 0.74 15.07 -12.22
CA PHE A 131 1.23 14.25 -11.12
C PHE A 131 2.14 13.16 -11.68
N GLY A 132 3.20 12.84 -10.95
CA GLY A 132 4.22 11.89 -11.38
C GLY A 132 5.52 12.54 -11.87
N PRO A 133 6.39 11.75 -12.53
CA PRO A 133 6.12 10.40 -13.01
C PRO A 133 5.94 9.39 -11.87
N VAL A 134 5.11 8.38 -12.11
CA VAL A 134 5.01 7.16 -11.30
C VAL A 134 5.15 5.97 -12.24
N PHE A 135 5.78 4.89 -11.78
CA PHE A 135 5.99 3.70 -12.59
C PHE A 135 5.40 2.47 -11.92
N VAL A 136 4.86 1.57 -12.74
CA VAL A 136 4.51 0.22 -12.31
C VAL A 136 5.56 -0.73 -12.87
N TYR A 137 6.17 -1.53 -12.00
CA TYR A 137 7.18 -2.51 -12.37
C TYR A 137 6.71 -3.92 -12.03
N LEU A 138 6.90 -4.84 -12.98
CA LEU A 138 6.54 -6.25 -12.85
C LEU A 138 7.80 -7.09 -13.06
N ASN A 139 8.06 -8.02 -12.15
CA ASN A 139 9.16 -8.96 -12.25
C ASN A 139 8.71 -10.41 -12.02
N THR A 140 9.51 -11.34 -12.51
CA THR A 140 9.33 -12.79 -12.32
C THR A 140 10.69 -13.43 -12.12
N ILE A 141 10.72 -14.58 -11.44
CA ILE A 141 11.92 -15.38 -11.25
C ILE A 141 11.65 -16.84 -11.65
N SER A 142 12.70 -17.60 -11.93
CA SER A 142 12.55 -19.03 -12.22
C SER A 142 12.18 -19.80 -10.96
N ALA A 143 11.46 -20.93 -11.12
CA ALA A 143 10.93 -21.72 -10.00
C ALA A 143 11.99 -22.27 -9.04
N ASN A 144 13.26 -22.32 -9.46
CA ASN A 144 14.39 -22.75 -8.62
C ASN A 144 14.99 -21.61 -7.77
N GLN A 145 14.53 -20.36 -7.93
CA GLN A 145 14.99 -19.21 -7.17
C GLN A 145 14.08 -18.95 -5.96
N LYS A 146 14.67 -18.47 -4.86
CA LYS A 146 13.89 -18.12 -3.66
C LYS A 146 12.98 -16.93 -3.98
N PRO A 147 11.67 -16.99 -3.69
CA PRO A 147 10.72 -15.90 -4.00
C PRO A 147 11.06 -14.55 -3.38
N ARG A 148 11.84 -14.51 -2.28
CA ARG A 148 12.41 -13.26 -1.74
C ARG A 148 13.31 -12.51 -2.73
N ALA A 149 13.82 -13.16 -3.78
CA ALA A 149 14.54 -12.50 -4.86
C ALA A 149 13.67 -11.57 -5.71
N LEU A 150 12.34 -11.64 -5.57
CA LEU A 150 11.41 -10.71 -6.21
C LEU A 150 11.35 -9.35 -5.51
N LEU A 151 11.81 -9.25 -4.26
CA LEU A 151 11.70 -8.04 -3.45
C LEU A 151 12.49 -6.88 -4.09
N GLY A 152 11.79 -5.78 -4.38
CA GLY A 152 12.41 -4.49 -4.62
C GLY A 152 13.04 -3.95 -3.33
N ARG A 153 14.12 -3.17 -3.45
CA ARG A 153 14.60 -2.37 -2.32
C ARG A 153 13.64 -1.21 -2.12
N CYS A 154 13.03 -1.17 -0.95
CA CYS A 154 11.96 -0.25 -0.59
C CYS A 154 12.50 0.87 0.29
#